data_AF-A0A963G8B5-F1
#
_entry.id   AF-A0A963G8B5-F1
#
_cell.length_a   1.000
_cell.length_b   1.000
_cell.length_c   1.000
_cell.angle_alpha   90.00
_cell.angle_beta   90.00
_cell.angle_gamma   90.00
#
_symmetry.space_group_name_H-M   'P 1'
#
loop_
_entity.id
_entity.type
_entity.pdbx_description
1 polymer ?
#
loop_
_entity_poly.entity_id
_entity_poly.type
_entity_poly.pdbx_seq_one_letter_code
_entity_poly.pdbx_strand_id
1 'polypeptide(L)'
;MSEEKVHPVPAELAASAHINAAKYEEMYRRSVDDPDGFWADAAEEFISWSKKWDKVSEWDFKTADIKWYLGGKLNVSYNCLDRHLATRGDQTAIIWESDDPNVDKKISYRQLHTEVCKFANVLKSRGVKKGDRVCIYLPMVPEAAVAMLACTRIGAVHSIVFGGFSPDALSSRILDSDCQTLITSDESVRGGKNVPLKTNADTALEDCPNVHTCVVVRRTGGKVNWTDGRDIYYDEAMAQASAECAPEEMDAEDPLFILYTSGSTGKPKGVLHTTGGYLVFAAMTHKYTFNYKDGDIYWCTADVGWVTGHTYIVYGPLANGAISLMFEGIPTYPDAGRFWAVCEKHKVKTFYTAPTAIRALMRLGDEPVQKHDLSSLQLLGTVGEPINPEAWEWYYRVVGGERCPIVDTWWQT
;
A
#
# COMPACT_ATOMS: atom_id res chain seq x y z
N MET A 1 -38.11 9.32 7.85
CA MET A 1 -36.87 8.66 8.28
C MET A 1 -36.85 7.33 7.55
N SER A 2 -35.86 7.09 6.70
CA SER A 2 -35.68 5.78 6.05
C SER A 2 -35.58 4.72 7.14
N GLU A 3 -36.23 3.57 6.99
CA GLU A 3 -36.02 2.42 7.88
C GLU A 3 -34.53 2.04 7.83
N GLU A 4 -33.87 2.05 8.99
CA GLU A 4 -32.49 1.58 9.11
C GLU A 4 -32.50 0.06 8.98
N LYS A 5 -31.95 -0.45 7.88
CA LYS A 5 -31.80 -1.89 7.65
C LYS A 5 -30.50 -2.36 8.27
N VAL A 6 -30.61 -3.16 9.34
CA VAL A 6 -29.45 -3.78 10.00
C VAL A 6 -29.17 -5.13 9.37
N HIS A 7 -27.95 -5.32 8.89
CA HIS A 7 -27.47 -6.59 8.35
C HIS A 7 -26.58 -7.28 9.39
N PRO A 8 -27.03 -8.38 9.99
CA PRO A 8 -26.27 -9.04 11.05
C PRO A 8 -25.00 -9.69 10.49
N VAL A 9 -23.94 -9.71 11.30
CA VAL A 9 -22.73 -10.46 10.97
C VAL A 9 -23.06 -11.96 10.96
N PRO A 10 -22.67 -12.72 9.92
CA PRO A 10 -22.86 -14.16 9.89
C PRO A 10 -22.24 -14.86 11.10
N ALA A 11 -22.94 -15.84 11.67
CA ALA A 11 -22.54 -16.50 12.92
C ALA A 11 -21.12 -17.12 12.86
N GLU A 12 -20.76 -17.71 11.72
CA GLU A 12 -19.44 -18.32 11.51
C GLU A 12 -18.31 -17.28 11.53
N LEU A 13 -18.53 -16.12 10.91
CA LEU A 13 -17.56 -15.02 10.93
C LEU A 13 -17.49 -14.38 12.33
N ALA A 14 -18.64 -14.20 12.99
CA ALA A 14 -18.69 -13.67 14.35
C ALA A 14 -17.94 -14.59 15.36
N ALA A 15 -18.03 -15.90 15.20
CA ALA A 15 -17.34 -16.87 16.07
C ALA A 15 -15.82 -16.89 15.87
N SER A 16 -15.34 -16.51 14.68
CA SER A 16 -13.92 -16.48 14.34
C SER A 16 -13.33 -15.06 14.34
N ALA A 17 -14.12 -14.03 14.64
CA ALA A 17 -13.68 -12.64 14.64
C ALA A 17 -12.63 -12.36 15.73
N HIS A 18 -11.63 -11.53 15.42
CA HIS A 18 -10.65 -11.07 16.43
C HIS A 18 -11.30 -10.21 17.52
N ILE A 19 -12.37 -9.49 17.17
CA ILE A 19 -13.07 -8.56 18.06
C ILE A 19 -14.58 -8.80 17.93
N ASN A 20 -15.26 -8.96 19.06
CA ASN A 20 -16.71 -8.92 19.17
C ASN A 20 -17.17 -7.58 19.77
N ALA A 21 -18.48 -7.31 19.82
CA ALA A 21 -19.02 -6.04 20.31
C ALA A 21 -18.56 -5.69 21.73
N ALA A 22 -18.58 -6.66 22.66
CA ALA A 22 -18.15 -6.42 24.04
C ALA A 22 -16.65 -6.07 24.13
N LYS A 23 -15.80 -6.77 23.35
CA LYS A 23 -14.37 -6.50 23.29
C LYS A 23 -14.06 -5.18 22.61
N TYR A 24 -14.83 -4.81 21.57
CA TYR A 24 -14.74 -3.50 20.93
C TYR A 24 -14.99 -2.39 21.95
N GLU A 25 -16.10 -2.45 22.70
CA GLU A 25 -16.43 -1.44 23.71
C GLU A 25 -15.36 -1.35 24.81
N GLU A 26 -14.83 -2.49 25.25
CA GLU A 26 -13.72 -2.54 26.21
C GLU A 26 -12.46 -1.85 25.67
N MET A 27 -12.04 -2.22 24.46
CA MET A 27 -10.85 -1.67 23.81
C MET A 27 -11.00 -0.18 23.51
N TYR A 28 -12.16 0.23 23.00
CA TYR A 28 -12.46 1.61 22.68
C TYR A 28 -12.50 2.49 23.94
N ARG A 29 -13.16 2.03 25.00
CA ARG A 29 -13.13 2.75 26.28
C ARG A 29 -11.71 2.90 26.80
N ARG A 30 -10.90 1.82 26.75
CA ARG A 30 -9.50 1.88 27.20
C ARG A 30 -8.66 2.85 26.37
N SER A 31 -8.83 2.90 25.05
CA SER A 31 -8.06 3.82 24.21
C SER A 31 -8.35 5.31 24.48
N VAL A 32 -9.49 5.61 25.11
CA VAL A 32 -9.87 6.96 25.54
C VAL A 32 -9.47 7.23 27.00
N ASP A 33 -9.74 6.29 27.90
CA ASP A 33 -9.50 6.45 29.34
C ASP A 33 -8.02 6.28 29.74
N ASP A 34 -7.28 5.42 29.02
CA ASP A 34 -5.85 5.12 29.19
C ASP A 34 -5.16 4.99 27.82
N PRO A 35 -5.02 6.11 27.08
CA PRO A 35 -4.47 6.10 25.72
C PRO A 35 -3.03 5.58 25.69
N ASP A 36 -2.18 6.03 26.62
CA ASP A 36 -0.77 5.62 26.64
C ASP A 36 -0.63 4.12 26.92
N GLY A 37 -1.39 3.55 27.86
CA GLY A 37 -1.38 2.12 28.11
C GLY A 37 -1.94 1.30 26.96
N PHE A 38 -3.02 1.76 26.33
CA PHE A 38 -3.60 1.09 25.16
C PHE A 38 -2.63 1.05 23.97
N TRP A 39 -2.04 2.20 23.63
CA TRP A 39 -1.14 2.31 22.49
C TRP A 39 0.23 1.67 22.75
N ALA A 40 0.69 1.63 24.00
CA ALA A 40 1.86 0.83 24.37
C ALA A 40 1.64 -0.66 24.05
N ASP A 41 0.50 -1.23 24.48
CA ASP A 41 0.18 -2.63 24.22
C ASP A 41 0.05 -2.92 22.73
N ALA A 42 -0.62 -2.03 21.97
CA ALA A 42 -0.73 -2.16 20.52
C ALA A 42 0.65 -2.13 19.84
N ALA A 43 1.54 -1.23 20.25
CA ALA A 43 2.88 -1.14 19.70
C ALA A 43 3.73 -2.39 19.96
N GLU A 44 3.53 -3.07 21.10
CA GLU A 44 4.20 -4.34 21.41
C GLU A 44 3.58 -5.54 20.67
N GLU A 45 2.25 -5.59 20.54
CA GLU A 45 1.57 -6.69 19.87
C GLU A 45 1.88 -6.71 18.37
N PHE A 46 1.84 -5.54 17.73
CA PHE A 46 1.77 -5.47 16.27
C PHE A 46 3.13 -5.36 15.60
N ILE A 47 4.11 -4.69 16.22
CA ILE A 47 5.39 -4.40 15.57
C ILE A 47 6.59 -4.69 16.46
N SER A 48 7.73 -4.88 15.84
CA SER A 48 9.01 -5.21 16.46
C SER A 48 9.89 -3.96 16.53
N TRP A 49 10.44 -3.72 17.71
CA TRP A 49 11.27 -2.57 18.05
C TRP A 49 12.69 -3.03 18.35
N SER A 50 13.70 -2.37 17.79
CA SER A 50 15.11 -2.61 18.18
C SER A 50 15.42 -1.98 19.54
N LYS A 51 14.74 -0.88 19.88
CA LYS A 51 14.73 -0.26 21.20
C LYS A 51 13.32 0.15 21.56
N LYS A 52 12.85 -0.22 22.75
CA LYS A 52 11.55 0.23 23.28
C LYS A 52 11.59 1.74 23.55
N TRP A 53 10.47 2.40 23.32
CA TRP A 53 10.30 3.83 23.58
C TRP A 53 10.41 4.18 25.06
N ASP A 54 10.78 5.43 25.31
CA ASP A 54 10.87 6.03 26.64
C ASP A 54 9.53 6.71 27.03
N LYS A 55 8.75 7.17 26.04
CA LYS A 55 7.43 7.81 26.24
C LYS A 55 6.47 7.48 25.08
N VAL A 56 5.23 7.10 25.39
CA VAL A 56 4.25 6.64 24.38
C VAL A 56 3.72 7.78 23.53
N SER A 57 3.31 8.90 24.14
CA SER A 57 2.79 10.03 23.38
C SER A 57 3.21 11.37 24.01
N GLU A 58 3.44 12.37 23.17
CA GLU A 58 3.59 13.77 23.56
C GLU A 58 2.96 14.64 22.47
N TRP A 59 1.96 15.44 22.82
CA TRP A 59 1.22 16.20 21.83
C TRP A 59 0.73 17.57 22.34
N ASP A 60 0.66 18.53 21.42
CA ASP A 60 -0.01 19.81 21.57
C ASP A 60 -0.74 20.16 20.25
N PHE A 61 -2.07 20.07 20.26
CA PHE A 61 -2.90 20.39 19.10
C PHE A 61 -2.90 21.88 18.72
N LYS A 62 -2.47 22.78 19.60
CA LYS A 62 -2.37 24.22 19.26
C LYS A 62 -1.18 24.52 18.37
N THR A 63 -0.07 23.82 18.62
CA THR A 63 1.15 23.92 17.80
C THR A 63 1.21 22.85 16.71
N ALA A 64 0.29 21.89 16.72
CA ALA A 64 0.29 20.70 15.87
C ALA A 64 1.57 19.88 16.02
N ASP A 65 2.19 19.91 17.20
CA ASP A 65 3.33 19.07 17.55
C ASP A 65 2.80 17.77 18.16
N ILE A 66 2.86 16.67 17.42
CA ILE A 66 2.28 15.36 17.81
C ILE A 66 3.37 14.31 17.60
N LYS A 67 3.78 13.64 18.68
CA LYS A 67 4.83 12.63 18.65
C LYS A 67 4.38 11.36 19.36
N TRP A 68 4.75 10.21 18.79
CA TRP A 68 4.46 8.89 19.32
C TRP A 68 5.72 8.05 19.48
N TYR A 69 5.79 7.27 20.56
CA TYR A 69 6.85 6.32 20.87
C TYR A 69 8.25 6.96 20.89
N LEU A 70 8.36 8.13 21.54
CA LEU A 70 9.61 8.88 21.68
C LEU A 70 10.73 8.03 22.26
N GLY A 71 11.89 8.07 21.60
CA GLY A 71 13.07 7.25 21.94
C GLY A 71 12.99 5.79 21.50
N GLY A 72 11.84 5.37 20.93
CA GLY A 72 11.65 4.06 20.34
C GLY A 72 12.33 3.96 18.99
N LYS A 73 12.89 2.79 18.69
CA LYS A 73 13.63 2.55 17.45
C LYS A 73 13.16 1.29 16.75
N LEU A 74 13.08 1.37 15.42
CA LEU A 74 12.56 0.32 14.56
C LEU A 74 13.05 0.47 13.12
N ASN A 75 12.64 -0.45 12.26
CA ASN A 75 12.70 -0.29 10.81
C ASN A 75 11.44 -0.90 10.18
N VAL A 76 10.81 -0.20 9.24
CA VAL A 76 9.57 -0.65 8.60
C VAL A 76 9.81 -1.85 7.68
N SER A 77 10.90 -1.86 6.89
CA SER A 77 11.26 -3.02 6.06
C SER A 77 11.50 -4.27 6.90
N TYR A 78 12.17 -4.15 8.06
CA TYR A 78 12.35 -5.28 8.99
C TYR A 78 11.01 -5.86 9.46
N ASN A 79 10.08 -4.97 9.83
CA ASN A 79 8.75 -5.36 10.30
C ASN A 79 7.87 -5.98 9.22
N CYS A 80 8.02 -5.55 7.97
CA CYS A 80 7.28 -6.09 6.84
C CYS A 80 7.92 -7.34 6.24
N LEU A 81 9.20 -7.64 6.51
CA LEU A 81 9.94 -8.71 5.82
C LEU A 81 10.75 -9.59 6.78
N ASP A 82 11.82 -9.04 7.35
CA ASP A 82 12.86 -9.80 8.05
C ASP A 82 12.31 -10.64 9.20
N ARG A 83 11.41 -10.08 10.02
CA ARG A 83 10.81 -10.80 11.17
C ARG A 83 9.95 -12.00 10.77
N HIS A 84 9.51 -12.05 9.51
CA HIS A 84 8.69 -13.14 8.99
C HIS A 84 9.51 -14.25 8.34
N LEU A 85 10.80 -14.03 8.03
CA LEU A 85 11.59 -14.98 7.23
C LEU A 85 11.78 -16.36 7.88
N ALA A 86 11.85 -16.40 9.21
CA ALA A 86 12.09 -17.65 9.94
C ALA A 86 10.89 -18.62 9.87
N THR A 87 9.67 -18.09 9.85
CA THR A 87 8.43 -18.91 9.94
C THR A 87 7.59 -18.85 8.66
N ARG A 88 7.73 -17.80 7.85
CA ARG A 88 6.92 -17.52 6.65
C ARG A 88 7.77 -17.22 5.42
N GLY A 89 9.09 -17.47 5.44
CA GLY A 89 9.97 -17.09 4.33
C GLY A 89 9.53 -17.63 2.96
N ASP A 90 8.94 -18.83 2.92
CA ASP A 90 8.47 -19.47 1.68
C ASP A 90 6.97 -19.23 1.42
N GLN A 91 6.26 -18.56 2.35
CA GLN A 91 4.89 -18.10 2.14
C GLN A 91 4.90 -16.97 1.10
N THR A 92 3.91 -16.95 0.22
CA THR A 92 3.65 -15.79 -0.66
C THR A 92 3.43 -14.54 0.18
N ALA A 93 4.16 -13.46 -0.13
CA ALA A 93 3.93 -12.13 0.40
C ALA A 93 3.04 -11.33 -0.54
N ILE A 94 3.38 -11.33 -1.83
CA ILE A 94 2.67 -10.59 -2.88
C ILE A 94 2.20 -11.55 -3.97
N ILE A 95 0.92 -11.47 -4.31
CA ILE A 95 0.38 -11.95 -5.57
C ILE A 95 0.28 -10.74 -6.48
N TRP A 96 0.98 -10.74 -7.60
CA TRP A 96 0.84 -9.71 -8.62
C TRP A 96 0.02 -10.25 -9.79
N GLU A 97 -1.09 -9.60 -10.07
CA GLU A 97 -1.96 -9.87 -11.21
C GLU A 97 -1.75 -8.75 -12.24
N SER A 98 -1.18 -9.10 -13.39
CA SER A 98 -0.88 -8.18 -14.49
C SER A 98 -2.15 -7.62 -15.14
N ASP A 99 -2.00 -6.61 -15.99
CA ASP A 99 -3.08 -6.17 -16.89
C ASP A 99 -3.58 -7.30 -17.81
N ASP A 100 -2.71 -8.23 -18.23
CA ASP A 100 -3.09 -9.47 -18.92
C ASP A 100 -3.58 -10.54 -17.92
N PRO A 101 -4.84 -11.03 -18.02
CA PRO A 101 -5.39 -12.06 -17.11
C PRO A 101 -4.59 -13.36 -17.02
N ASN A 102 -3.79 -13.66 -18.03
CA ASN A 102 -3.02 -14.90 -18.12
C ASN A 102 -1.63 -14.76 -17.48
N VAL A 103 -1.27 -13.57 -17.01
CA VAL A 103 0.05 -13.29 -16.44
C VAL A 103 -0.11 -12.88 -14.98
N ASP A 104 0.37 -13.75 -14.09
CA ASP A 104 0.52 -13.44 -12.68
C ASP A 104 1.87 -13.91 -12.14
N LYS A 105 2.27 -13.35 -10.99
CA LYS A 105 3.45 -13.75 -10.25
C LYS A 105 3.12 -13.90 -8.77
N LYS A 106 3.73 -14.89 -8.14
CA LYS A 106 3.71 -15.07 -6.67
C LYS A 106 5.12 -14.85 -6.16
N ILE A 107 5.28 -13.93 -5.24
CA ILE A 107 6.57 -13.53 -4.67
C ILE A 107 6.53 -13.89 -3.19
N SER A 108 7.40 -14.79 -2.76
CA SER A 108 7.51 -15.17 -1.35
C SER A 108 8.15 -14.07 -0.50
N TYR A 109 7.97 -14.13 0.82
CA TYR A 109 8.66 -13.22 1.74
C TYR A 109 10.18 -13.21 1.55
N ARG A 110 10.79 -14.38 1.30
CA ARG A 110 12.23 -14.51 1.04
C ARG A 110 12.65 -13.88 -0.29
N GLN A 111 11.85 -14.06 -1.34
CA GLN A 111 12.10 -13.43 -2.64
C GLN A 111 11.97 -11.91 -2.54
N LEU A 112 10.88 -11.42 -1.91
CA LEU A 112 10.65 -9.99 -1.71
C LEU A 112 11.76 -9.35 -0.85
N HIS A 113 12.18 -10.01 0.23
CA HIS A 113 13.31 -9.57 1.05
C HIS A 113 14.61 -9.47 0.26
N THR A 114 14.90 -10.46 -0.59
CA THR A 114 16.09 -10.47 -1.45
C THR A 114 16.05 -9.30 -2.42
N GLU A 115 14.92 -9.05 -3.09
CA GLU A 115 14.75 -7.94 -4.02
C GLU A 115 14.87 -6.59 -3.31
N VAL A 116 14.25 -6.44 -2.14
CA VAL A 116 14.33 -5.22 -1.32
C VAL A 116 15.77 -4.94 -0.87
N CYS A 117 16.51 -5.95 -0.41
CA CYS A 117 17.92 -5.77 -0.02
C CYS A 117 18.80 -5.38 -1.21
N LYS A 118 18.61 -6.02 -2.36
CA LYS A 118 19.31 -5.66 -3.59
C LYS A 118 19.03 -4.22 -3.98
N PHE A 119 17.75 -3.84 -4.03
CA PHE A 119 17.39 -2.51 -4.48
C PHE A 119 17.80 -1.42 -3.49
N ALA A 120 17.74 -1.70 -2.20
CA ALA A 120 18.32 -0.83 -1.15
C ALA A 120 19.82 -0.59 -1.39
N ASN A 121 20.58 -1.63 -1.74
CA ASN A 121 21.99 -1.49 -2.08
C ASN A 121 22.22 -0.72 -3.40
N VAL A 122 21.34 -0.87 -4.39
CA VAL A 122 21.36 -0.03 -5.60
C VAL A 122 21.21 1.44 -5.22
N LEU A 123 20.20 1.79 -4.42
CA LEU A 123 19.95 3.17 -3.99
C LEU A 123 21.16 3.74 -3.22
N LYS A 124 21.73 2.98 -2.28
CA LYS A 124 22.96 3.38 -1.56
C LYS A 124 24.14 3.59 -2.51
N SER A 125 24.30 2.75 -3.53
CA SER A 125 25.38 2.90 -4.52
C SER A 125 25.24 4.17 -5.37
N ARG A 126 24.01 4.69 -5.48
CA ARG A 126 23.68 5.95 -6.15
C ARG A 126 23.70 7.15 -5.22
N GLY A 127 24.06 6.97 -3.95
CA GLY A 127 24.29 8.06 -3.00
C GLY A 127 23.12 8.35 -2.05
N VAL A 128 22.02 7.60 -2.11
CA VAL A 128 20.87 7.79 -1.23
C VAL A 128 21.23 7.42 0.22
N LYS A 129 20.90 8.32 1.15
CA LYS A 129 21.15 8.20 2.60
C LYS A 129 19.86 8.34 3.39
N LYS A 130 19.94 8.05 4.70
CA LYS A 130 18.86 8.31 5.65
C LYS A 130 18.41 9.77 5.57
N GLY A 131 17.10 10.00 5.40
CA GLY A 131 16.48 11.32 5.28
C GLY A 131 16.41 11.89 3.86
N ASP A 132 17.09 11.30 2.88
CA ASP A 132 16.98 11.72 1.47
C ASP A 132 15.61 11.35 0.90
N ARG A 133 15.09 12.17 -0.02
CA ARG A 133 13.80 11.92 -0.66
C ARG A 133 13.97 11.20 -2.00
N VAL A 134 13.20 10.13 -2.18
CA VAL A 134 13.21 9.32 -3.40
C VAL A 134 11.82 9.35 -4.03
N CYS A 135 11.71 9.89 -5.24
CA CYS A 135 10.45 9.94 -5.97
C CYS A 135 10.16 8.58 -6.62
N ILE A 136 8.97 8.04 -6.41
CA ILE A 136 8.50 6.81 -7.04
C ILE A 136 7.35 7.15 -7.99
N TYR A 137 7.54 6.89 -9.28
CA TYR A 137 6.59 7.11 -10.35
C TYR A 137 6.44 5.82 -11.17
N LEU A 138 5.91 4.79 -10.52
CA LEU A 138 5.77 3.44 -11.07
C LEU A 138 4.28 3.07 -11.24
N PRO A 139 3.97 2.15 -12.18
CA PRO A 139 2.67 1.49 -12.20
C PRO A 139 2.54 0.48 -11.07
N MET A 140 1.39 -0.19 -10.99
CA MET A 140 1.08 -1.25 -10.03
C MET A 140 1.80 -2.57 -10.37
N VAL A 141 3.14 -2.52 -10.35
CA VAL A 141 4.07 -3.65 -10.53
C VAL A 141 4.77 -4.00 -9.22
N PRO A 142 5.32 -5.22 -9.05
CA PRO A 142 5.99 -5.61 -7.81
C PRO A 142 7.14 -4.68 -7.42
N GLU A 143 7.85 -4.13 -8.41
CA GLU A 143 8.95 -3.20 -8.22
C GLU A 143 8.52 -1.93 -7.47
N ALA A 144 7.24 -1.55 -7.49
CA ALA A 144 6.73 -0.44 -6.69
C ALA A 144 6.78 -0.76 -5.18
N ALA A 145 6.36 -1.96 -4.78
CA ALA A 145 6.47 -2.40 -3.38
C ALA A 145 7.93 -2.59 -2.97
N VAL A 146 8.78 -3.13 -3.86
CA VAL A 146 10.23 -3.24 -3.65
C VAL A 146 10.85 -1.86 -3.42
N ALA A 147 10.51 -0.87 -4.25
CA ALA A 147 11.01 0.50 -4.14
C ALA A 147 10.61 1.18 -2.83
N MET A 148 9.34 1.06 -2.44
CA MET A 148 8.85 1.58 -1.15
C MET A 148 9.63 0.97 0.01
N LEU A 149 9.70 -0.36 0.08
CA LEU A 149 10.35 -1.06 1.18
C LEU A 149 11.87 -0.83 1.19
N ALA A 150 12.51 -0.76 0.03
CA ALA A 150 13.95 -0.45 -0.08
C ALA A 150 14.27 0.95 0.46
N CYS A 151 13.43 1.95 0.19
CA CYS A 151 13.59 3.29 0.78
C CYS A 151 13.49 3.22 2.31
N THR A 152 12.45 2.58 2.84
CA THR A 152 12.30 2.42 4.30
C THR A 152 13.42 1.61 4.95
N ARG A 153 14.02 0.67 4.21
CA ARG A 153 15.14 -0.15 4.69
C ARG A 153 16.38 0.68 4.99
N ILE A 154 16.64 1.70 4.18
CA ILE A 154 17.84 2.56 4.30
C ILE A 154 17.55 3.92 4.96
N GLY A 155 16.33 4.10 5.47
CA GLY A 155 15.88 5.33 6.10
C GLY A 155 15.61 6.49 5.13
N ALA A 156 15.49 6.21 3.84
CA ALA A 156 15.09 7.21 2.84
C ALA A 156 13.58 7.44 2.90
N VAL A 157 13.17 8.67 2.61
CA VAL A 157 11.77 9.11 2.63
C VAL A 157 11.22 9.00 1.21
N HIS A 158 10.44 7.97 0.93
CA HIS A 158 9.88 7.86 -0.42
C HIS A 158 8.72 8.84 -0.61
N SER A 159 8.55 9.30 -1.85
CA SER A 159 7.52 10.22 -2.28
C SER A 159 6.86 9.68 -3.54
N ILE A 160 5.69 9.03 -3.39
CA ILE A 160 5.01 8.40 -4.52
C ILE A 160 4.17 9.43 -5.29
N VAL A 161 4.29 9.37 -6.62
CA VAL A 161 3.47 10.12 -7.57
C VAL A 161 2.71 9.11 -8.42
N PHE A 162 1.39 9.25 -8.48
CA PHE A 162 0.54 8.36 -9.27
C PHE A 162 0.96 8.37 -10.76
N GLY A 163 1.18 7.19 -11.34
CA GLY A 163 1.66 7.01 -12.72
C GLY A 163 0.79 7.65 -13.82
N GLY A 164 -0.43 8.07 -13.50
CA GLY A 164 -1.31 8.79 -14.42
C GLY A 164 -1.18 10.32 -14.40
N PHE A 165 -0.29 10.89 -13.58
CA PHE A 165 -0.09 12.34 -13.49
C PHE A 165 0.73 12.91 -14.65
N SER A 166 0.53 14.20 -14.93
CA SER A 166 1.27 14.92 -15.96
C SER A 166 2.74 15.17 -15.56
N PRO A 167 3.62 15.46 -16.53
CA PRO A 167 5.00 15.89 -16.24
C PRO A 167 5.07 17.06 -15.25
N ASP A 168 4.25 18.09 -15.41
CA ASP A 168 4.19 19.24 -14.49
C ASP A 168 3.80 18.84 -13.05
N ALA A 169 2.87 17.89 -12.93
CA ALA A 169 2.45 17.38 -11.63
C ALA A 169 3.54 16.52 -10.97
N LEU A 170 4.37 15.84 -11.77
CA LEU A 170 5.54 15.10 -11.30
C LEU A 170 6.66 16.06 -10.89
N SER A 171 7.06 17.02 -11.74
CA SER A 171 8.15 17.96 -11.48
C SER A 171 7.89 18.81 -10.25
N SER A 172 6.67 19.36 -10.11
CA SER A 172 6.29 20.16 -8.93
C SER A 172 6.43 19.40 -7.60
N ARG A 173 6.17 18.10 -7.59
CA ARG A 173 6.30 17.25 -6.39
C ARG A 173 7.75 16.88 -6.12
N ILE A 174 8.53 16.58 -7.17
CA ILE A 174 9.98 16.34 -7.06
C ILE A 174 10.66 17.56 -6.45
N LEU A 175 10.32 18.76 -6.93
CA LEU A 175 10.91 20.02 -6.48
C LEU A 175 10.50 20.36 -5.04
N ASP A 176 9.23 20.19 -4.68
CA ASP A 176 8.74 20.54 -3.33
C ASP A 176 9.32 19.62 -2.24
N SER A 177 9.56 18.33 -2.54
CA SER A 177 10.19 17.39 -1.60
C SER A 177 11.71 17.29 -1.75
N ASP A 178 12.30 18.04 -2.68
CA ASP A 178 13.73 17.96 -3.04
C ASP A 178 14.18 16.50 -3.24
N CYS A 179 13.46 15.78 -4.08
CA CYS A 179 13.84 14.42 -4.49
C CYS A 179 15.07 14.48 -5.39
N GLN A 180 16.07 13.65 -5.09
CA GLN A 180 17.32 13.60 -5.88
C GLN A 180 17.45 12.31 -6.70
N THR A 181 16.56 11.35 -6.45
CA THR A 181 16.42 10.11 -7.21
C THR A 181 14.98 9.93 -7.65
N LEU A 182 14.77 9.55 -8.91
CA LEU A 182 13.49 9.14 -9.47
C LEU A 182 13.52 7.65 -9.81
N ILE A 183 12.45 6.93 -9.51
CA ILE A 183 12.24 5.54 -9.92
C ILE A 183 10.99 5.51 -10.79
N THR A 184 11.12 5.04 -12.03
CA THR A 184 10.04 4.97 -13.02
C THR A 184 10.13 3.68 -13.85
N SER A 185 9.20 3.45 -14.77
CA SER A 185 9.30 2.40 -15.78
C SER A 185 9.40 3.01 -17.18
N ASP A 186 9.81 2.18 -18.15
CA ASP A 186 9.77 2.54 -19.56
C ASP A 186 8.35 2.99 -19.98
N GLU A 187 7.38 2.11 -19.77
CA GLU A 187 5.96 2.34 -19.97
C GLU A 187 5.16 1.64 -18.84
N SER A 188 3.89 1.95 -18.71
CA SER A 188 2.93 1.12 -17.96
C SER A 188 1.90 0.52 -18.88
N VAL A 189 1.32 -0.63 -18.51
CA VAL A 189 0.18 -1.22 -19.23
C VAL A 189 -1.09 -1.04 -18.41
N ARG A 190 -2.13 -0.45 -19.00
CA ARG A 190 -3.41 -0.25 -18.32
C ARG A 190 -4.59 -0.39 -19.28
N GLY A 191 -5.41 -1.42 -19.09
CA GLY A 191 -6.53 -1.75 -19.97
C GLY A 191 -6.08 -2.08 -21.39
N GLY A 192 -4.98 -2.80 -21.54
CA GLY A 192 -4.36 -3.17 -22.81
C GLY A 192 -3.63 -2.03 -23.53
N LYS A 193 -3.47 -0.87 -22.89
CA LYS A 193 -2.81 0.31 -23.49
C LYS A 193 -1.51 0.65 -22.78
N ASN A 194 -0.49 1.00 -23.57
CA ASN A 194 0.78 1.49 -23.05
C ASN A 194 0.67 2.98 -22.71
N VAL A 195 1.20 3.38 -21.56
CA VAL A 195 1.36 4.77 -21.14
C VAL A 195 2.86 5.07 -21.01
N PRO A 196 3.38 6.12 -21.65
CA PRO A 196 4.83 6.34 -21.79
C PRO A 196 5.44 7.02 -20.53
N LEU A 197 5.60 6.27 -19.44
CA LEU A 197 6.06 6.82 -18.16
C LEU A 197 7.46 7.42 -18.23
N LYS A 198 8.43 6.79 -18.92
CA LYS A 198 9.77 7.36 -19.05
C LYS A 198 9.79 8.65 -19.86
N THR A 199 8.98 8.75 -20.91
CA THR A 199 8.83 10.00 -21.68
C THR A 199 8.30 11.13 -20.78
N ASN A 200 7.24 10.86 -20.02
CA ASN A 200 6.69 11.85 -19.07
C ASN A 200 7.71 12.22 -17.98
N ALA A 201 8.47 11.25 -17.49
CA ALA A 201 9.54 11.47 -16.53
C ALA A 201 10.65 12.36 -17.11
N ASP A 202 11.10 12.10 -18.34
CA ASP A 202 12.12 12.94 -19.00
C ASP A 202 11.67 14.39 -19.13
N THR A 203 10.43 14.63 -19.57
CA THR A 203 9.86 15.99 -19.62
C THR A 203 9.83 16.64 -18.24
N ALA A 204 9.44 15.92 -17.19
CA ALA A 204 9.44 16.47 -15.83
C ALA A 204 10.85 16.79 -15.31
N LEU A 205 11.84 15.98 -15.69
CA LEU A 205 13.22 16.13 -15.23
C LEU A 205 13.97 17.29 -15.89
N GLU A 206 13.46 17.86 -16.99
CA GLU A 206 13.98 19.12 -17.56
C GLU A 206 13.97 20.27 -16.52
N ASP A 207 12.96 20.27 -15.63
CA ASP A 207 12.79 21.27 -14.57
C ASP A 207 13.41 20.84 -13.22
N CYS A 208 14.00 19.64 -13.12
CA CYS A 208 14.46 19.06 -11.85
C CYS A 208 15.99 18.82 -11.85
N PRO A 209 16.84 19.87 -11.83
CA PRO A 209 18.28 19.74 -12.04
C PRO A 209 19.02 18.97 -10.95
N ASN A 210 18.43 18.83 -9.76
CA ASN A 210 19.03 18.11 -8.63
C ASN A 210 18.84 16.58 -8.73
N VAL A 211 18.00 16.08 -9.64
CA VAL A 211 17.81 14.64 -9.83
C VAL A 211 19.02 14.06 -10.57
N HIS A 212 19.94 13.49 -9.82
CA HIS A 212 21.16 12.89 -10.35
C HIS A 212 20.99 11.42 -10.75
N THR A 213 19.87 10.78 -10.43
CA THR A 213 19.61 9.37 -10.80
C THR A 213 18.15 9.13 -11.16
N CYS A 214 17.93 8.46 -12.30
CA CYS A 214 16.63 7.96 -12.73
C CYS A 214 16.73 6.45 -12.96
N VAL A 215 16.10 5.66 -12.09
CA VAL A 215 16.04 4.20 -12.22
C VAL A 215 14.84 3.84 -13.10
N VAL A 216 15.05 3.02 -14.14
CA VAL A 216 14.03 2.66 -15.13
C VAL A 216 13.76 1.15 -15.11
N VAL A 217 12.54 0.76 -14.75
CA VAL A 217 12.03 -0.61 -14.85
C VAL A 217 11.62 -0.90 -16.29
N ARG A 218 12.09 -2.02 -16.86
CA ARG A 218 11.65 -2.50 -18.19
C ARG A 218 10.34 -3.27 -18.07
N ARG A 219 9.20 -2.57 -18.11
CA ARG A 219 7.87 -3.18 -18.00
C ARG A 219 7.37 -3.71 -19.34
N THR A 220 7.58 -2.98 -20.44
CA THR A 220 7.13 -3.39 -21.79
C THR A 220 8.28 -3.71 -22.73
N GLY A 221 9.49 -3.23 -22.43
CA GLY A 221 10.61 -3.25 -23.38
C GLY A 221 10.48 -2.18 -24.47
N GLY A 222 9.63 -1.17 -24.24
CA GLY A 222 9.42 -0.05 -25.14
C GLY A 222 10.71 0.75 -25.38
N LYS A 223 10.81 1.39 -26.55
CA LYS A 223 11.94 2.28 -26.85
C LYS A 223 11.76 3.60 -26.10
N VAL A 224 12.72 3.92 -25.24
CA VAL A 224 12.71 5.15 -24.44
C VAL A 224 13.95 5.99 -24.70
N ASN A 225 13.83 7.30 -24.49
CA ASN A 225 14.99 8.19 -24.47
C ASN A 225 15.88 7.90 -23.25
N TRP A 226 17.17 8.18 -23.39
CA TRP A 226 18.16 7.86 -22.37
C TRP A 226 19.13 9.03 -22.16
N THR A 227 19.39 9.36 -20.89
CA THR A 227 20.37 10.37 -20.49
C THR A 227 21.54 9.68 -19.76
N ASP A 228 22.70 9.64 -20.41
CA ASP A 228 23.91 9.02 -19.85
C ASP A 228 24.33 9.66 -18.52
N GLY A 229 24.75 8.82 -17.58
CA GLY A 229 25.15 9.23 -16.23
C GLY A 229 24.00 9.40 -15.23
N ARG A 230 22.79 9.76 -15.70
CA ARG A 230 21.58 9.89 -14.89
C ARG A 230 20.73 8.61 -14.90
N ASP A 231 20.44 8.09 -16.09
CA ASP A 231 19.50 6.98 -16.26
C ASP A 231 20.21 5.63 -16.08
N ILE A 232 19.60 4.71 -15.33
CA ILE A 232 20.05 3.32 -15.15
C ILE A 232 18.89 2.35 -15.25
N TYR A 233 19.13 1.16 -15.79
CA TYR A 233 18.12 0.10 -15.82
C TYR A 233 18.07 -0.65 -14.48
N TYR A 234 16.84 -0.88 -14.00
CA TYR A 234 16.59 -1.55 -12.72
C TYR A 234 17.16 -2.98 -12.72
N ASP A 235 16.84 -3.78 -13.74
CA ASP A 235 17.24 -5.18 -13.85
C ASP A 235 18.77 -5.36 -13.90
N GLU A 236 19.46 -4.49 -14.63
CA GLU A 236 20.93 -4.49 -14.73
C GLU A 236 21.57 -4.13 -13.38
N ALA A 237 21.06 -3.10 -12.70
CA ALA A 237 21.55 -2.70 -11.39
C ALA A 237 21.31 -3.80 -10.33
N MET A 238 20.14 -4.45 -10.38
CA MET A 238 19.75 -5.54 -9.48
C MET A 238 20.57 -6.81 -9.67
N ALA A 239 21.04 -7.07 -10.89
CA ALA A 239 21.91 -8.22 -11.19
C ALA A 239 23.26 -8.12 -10.46
N GLN A 240 23.78 -6.90 -10.26
CA GLN A 240 25.08 -6.65 -9.62
C GLN A 240 24.99 -6.40 -8.11
N ALA A 241 23.80 -6.11 -7.58
CA ALA A 241 23.60 -5.77 -6.19
C ALA A 241 23.63 -6.99 -5.25
N SER A 242 24.22 -6.80 -4.07
CA SER A 242 24.19 -7.80 -2.99
C SER A 242 22.77 -7.99 -2.46
N ALA A 243 22.40 -9.24 -2.18
CA ALA A 243 21.16 -9.60 -1.50
C ALA A 243 21.18 -9.33 0.02
N GLU A 244 22.32 -8.89 0.57
CA GLU A 244 22.46 -8.55 1.99
C GLU A 244 22.50 -7.04 2.16
N CYS A 245 21.52 -6.50 2.88
CA CYS A 245 21.47 -5.09 3.27
C CYS A 245 20.94 -5.03 4.70
N ALA A 246 21.72 -4.56 5.67
CA ALA A 246 21.21 -4.38 7.03
C ALA A 246 20.16 -3.26 7.07
N PRO A 247 19.03 -3.41 7.79
CA PRO A 247 18.06 -2.34 7.96
C PRO A 247 18.65 -1.20 8.80
N GLU A 248 18.47 0.03 8.35
CA GLU A 248 18.86 1.24 9.08
C GLU A 248 18.00 1.41 10.34
N GLU A 249 18.62 1.79 11.46
CA GLU A 249 17.89 2.05 12.69
C GLU A 249 17.22 3.44 12.63
N MET A 250 15.89 3.45 12.68
CA MET A 250 15.07 4.66 12.60
C MET A 250 14.46 4.97 13.95
N ASP A 251 14.42 6.26 14.30
CA ASP A 251 13.59 6.72 15.42
C ASP A 251 12.10 6.63 15.02
N ALA A 252 11.22 6.42 15.99
CA ALA A 252 9.77 6.34 15.74
C ALA A 252 9.21 7.57 15.00
N GLU A 253 9.82 8.73 15.25
CA GLU A 253 9.44 10.03 14.69
C GLU A 253 10.23 10.41 13.43
N ASP A 254 11.13 9.55 12.95
CA ASP A 254 11.77 9.80 11.66
C ASP A 254 10.72 9.75 10.53
N PRO A 255 10.80 10.65 9.53
CA PRO A 255 9.90 10.65 8.39
C PRO A 255 9.94 9.32 7.63
N LEU A 256 8.77 8.74 7.37
CA LEU A 256 8.62 7.50 6.61
C LEU A 256 8.43 7.78 5.12
N PHE A 257 7.44 8.61 4.80
CA PHE A 257 7.11 8.99 3.43
C PHE A 257 6.45 10.36 3.35
N ILE A 258 6.43 10.91 2.14
CA ILE A 258 5.66 12.10 1.77
C ILE A 258 4.64 11.69 0.72
N LEU A 259 3.36 12.00 0.96
CA LEU A 259 2.30 11.74 0.00
C LEU A 259 1.53 13.03 -0.32
N TYR A 260 1.54 13.42 -1.58
CA TYR A 260 0.95 14.67 -2.01
C TYR A 260 -0.55 14.58 -2.22
N THR A 261 -1.30 15.49 -1.59
CA THR A 261 -2.76 15.62 -1.76
C THR A 261 -3.12 16.89 -2.54
N SER A 262 -4.31 16.91 -3.17
CA SER A 262 -4.84 18.11 -3.80
C SER A 262 -5.22 19.14 -2.73
N GLY A 263 -4.37 20.13 -2.51
CA GLY A 263 -4.65 21.24 -1.61
C GLY A 263 -5.75 22.16 -2.14
N SER A 264 -6.54 22.75 -1.24
CA SER A 264 -7.57 23.75 -1.57
C SER A 264 -7.03 25.03 -2.22
N THR A 265 -5.72 25.26 -2.12
CA THR A 265 -5.01 26.47 -2.56
C THR A 265 -4.23 26.28 -3.87
N GLY A 266 -4.43 25.18 -4.59
CA GLY A 266 -3.84 24.91 -5.92
C GLY A 266 -2.42 24.33 -5.91
N LYS A 267 -1.60 24.61 -4.90
CA LYS A 267 -0.32 23.89 -4.69
C LYS A 267 -0.56 22.54 -4.01
N PRO A 268 0.00 21.42 -4.53
CA PRO A 268 0.00 20.14 -3.82
C PRO A 268 0.59 20.28 -2.42
N LYS A 269 0.05 19.56 -1.43
CA LYS A 269 0.59 19.55 -0.07
C LYS A 269 1.20 18.18 0.21
N GLY A 270 2.49 18.14 0.51
CA GLY A 270 3.18 16.91 0.93
C GLY A 270 2.80 16.54 2.35
N VAL A 271 1.87 15.59 2.51
CA VAL A 271 1.52 15.04 3.83
C VAL A 271 2.65 14.10 4.25
N LEU A 272 3.20 14.32 5.44
CA LEU A 272 4.29 13.53 5.99
C LEU A 272 3.75 12.59 7.08
N HIS A 273 4.15 11.32 7.02
CA HIS A 273 3.90 10.35 8.09
C HIS A 273 5.23 9.92 8.73
N THR A 274 5.23 9.71 10.04
CA THR A 274 6.38 9.20 10.81
C THR A 274 6.37 7.68 10.88
N THR A 275 7.51 7.09 11.25
CA THR A 275 7.77 5.65 11.11
C THR A 275 6.97 4.77 12.07
N GLY A 276 7.04 5.04 13.38
CA GLY A 276 6.49 4.17 14.42
C GLY A 276 4.97 4.19 14.48
N GLY A 277 4.41 5.39 14.68
CA GLY A 277 2.96 5.60 14.80
C GLY A 277 2.19 5.07 13.60
N TYR A 278 2.64 5.39 12.39
CA TYR A 278 1.99 4.95 11.16
C TYR A 278 1.98 3.42 11.01
N LEU A 279 3.08 2.73 11.33
CA LEU A 279 3.14 1.28 11.17
C LEU A 279 2.26 0.54 12.19
N VAL A 280 2.22 1.01 13.45
CA VAL A 280 1.29 0.47 14.47
C VAL A 280 -0.14 0.62 13.98
N PHE A 281 -0.51 1.82 13.51
CA PHE A 281 -1.83 2.09 12.95
C PHE A 281 -2.15 1.13 11.80
N ALA A 282 -1.29 1.07 10.78
CA ALA A 282 -1.51 0.26 9.59
C ALA A 282 -1.66 -1.25 9.91
N ALA A 283 -0.80 -1.79 10.79
CA ALA A 283 -0.85 -3.20 11.19
C ALA A 283 -2.12 -3.52 12.00
N MET A 284 -2.46 -2.66 12.96
CA MET A 284 -3.62 -2.85 13.83
C MET A 284 -4.94 -2.76 13.06
N THR A 285 -5.13 -1.71 12.27
CA THR A 285 -6.36 -1.53 11.49
C THR A 285 -6.48 -2.60 10.41
N HIS A 286 -5.38 -3.00 9.78
CA HIS A 286 -5.43 -4.11 8.83
C HIS A 286 -5.93 -5.41 9.49
N LYS A 287 -5.39 -5.78 10.66
CA LYS A 287 -5.79 -7.01 11.37
C LYS A 287 -7.25 -6.97 11.81
N TYR A 288 -7.66 -5.88 12.47
CA TYR A 288 -8.96 -5.83 13.13
C TYR A 288 -10.10 -5.44 12.20
N THR A 289 -9.95 -4.38 11.39
CA THR A 289 -11.03 -3.91 10.51
C THR A 289 -11.39 -4.94 9.44
N PHE A 290 -10.38 -5.62 8.89
CA PHE A 290 -10.58 -6.64 7.86
C PHE A 290 -10.60 -8.06 8.41
N ASN A 291 -10.57 -8.22 9.74
CA ASN A 291 -10.52 -9.51 10.43
C ASN A 291 -9.48 -10.48 9.83
N TYR A 292 -8.31 -9.97 9.41
CA TYR A 292 -7.33 -10.73 8.64
C TYR A 292 -6.89 -12.00 9.37
N LYS A 293 -6.92 -13.16 8.70
CA LYS A 293 -6.40 -14.43 9.22
C LYS A 293 -5.19 -14.90 8.44
N ASP A 294 -4.28 -15.57 9.13
CA ASP A 294 -3.06 -16.11 8.53
C ASP A 294 -3.37 -17.02 7.34
N GLY A 295 -2.72 -16.74 6.21
CA GLY A 295 -2.91 -17.50 4.96
C GLY A 295 -4.08 -17.01 4.11
N ASP A 296 -4.89 -16.05 4.59
CA ASP A 296 -5.92 -15.43 3.78
C ASP A 296 -5.28 -14.54 2.70
N ILE A 297 -5.90 -14.55 1.52
CA ILE A 297 -5.56 -13.66 0.43
C ILE A 297 -6.40 -12.40 0.56
N TYR A 298 -5.70 -11.31 0.85
CA TYR A 298 -6.25 -9.97 1.01
C TYR A 298 -6.03 -9.17 -0.28
N TRP A 299 -7.07 -8.54 -0.80
CA TRP A 299 -6.95 -7.70 -1.98
C TRP A 299 -7.55 -6.31 -1.74
N CYS A 300 -6.68 -5.30 -1.73
CA CYS A 300 -7.05 -3.91 -1.91
C CYS A 300 -6.82 -3.50 -3.37
N THR A 301 -7.89 -3.04 -4.05
CA THR A 301 -7.83 -2.67 -5.47
C THR A 301 -7.29 -1.26 -5.71
N ALA A 302 -6.78 -0.59 -4.68
CA ALA A 302 -6.24 0.76 -4.80
C ALA A 302 -4.93 0.78 -5.59
N ASP A 303 -4.46 1.99 -5.88
CA ASP A 303 -3.12 2.22 -6.41
C ASP A 303 -2.19 2.69 -5.27
N VAL A 304 -0.91 2.30 -5.31
CA VAL A 304 0.10 2.75 -4.34
C VAL A 304 0.36 4.25 -4.41
N GLY A 305 -0.03 4.94 -5.48
CA GLY A 305 -0.07 6.40 -5.55
C GLY A 305 -1.08 7.07 -4.61
N TRP A 306 -1.91 6.30 -3.89
CA TRP A 306 -2.83 6.78 -2.86
C TRP A 306 -2.50 6.18 -1.49
N VAL A 307 -2.97 6.84 -0.43
CA VAL A 307 -2.71 6.39 0.95
C VAL A 307 -3.30 5.01 1.23
N THR A 308 -4.40 4.64 0.56
CA THR A 308 -4.98 3.31 0.63
C THR A 308 -4.00 2.23 0.17
N GLY A 309 -3.27 2.47 -0.93
CA GLY A 309 -2.25 1.53 -1.39
C GLY A 309 -1.04 1.46 -0.46
N HIS A 310 -0.60 2.60 0.10
CA HIS A 310 0.46 2.60 1.11
C HIS A 310 0.07 1.72 2.30
N THR A 311 -1.07 2.05 2.92
CA THR A 311 -1.49 1.48 4.19
C THR A 311 -1.95 0.04 4.03
N TYR A 312 -2.75 -0.24 2.99
CA TYR A 312 -3.50 -1.49 2.86
C TYR A 312 -3.10 -2.35 1.66
N ILE A 313 -2.09 -1.99 0.86
CA ILE A 313 -1.46 -2.96 -0.06
C ILE A 313 -0.09 -3.38 0.47
N VAL A 314 0.69 -2.42 0.97
CA VAL A 314 2.08 -2.67 1.37
C VAL A 314 2.21 -2.79 2.89
N TYR A 315 2.04 -1.70 3.65
CA TYR A 315 2.50 -1.66 5.03
C TYR A 315 1.73 -2.55 6.00
N GLY A 316 0.41 -2.36 6.13
CA GLY A 316 -0.43 -3.11 7.06
C GLY A 316 -0.45 -4.62 6.77
N PRO A 317 -0.70 -5.05 5.52
CA PRO A 317 -0.66 -6.46 5.16
C PRO A 317 0.71 -7.11 5.41
N LEU A 318 1.80 -6.52 4.90
CA LEU A 318 3.12 -7.13 5.04
C LEU A 318 3.62 -7.10 6.48
N ALA A 319 3.28 -6.07 7.27
CA ALA A 319 3.56 -6.09 8.71
C ALA A 319 2.84 -7.27 9.39
N ASN A 320 1.61 -7.61 9.01
CA ASN A 320 0.92 -8.76 9.58
C ASN A 320 1.34 -10.11 8.99
N GLY A 321 2.38 -10.17 8.13
CA GLY A 321 2.78 -11.41 7.46
C GLY A 321 1.71 -11.93 6.49
N ALA A 322 0.88 -11.04 5.93
CA ALA A 322 -0.24 -11.39 5.07
C ALA A 322 0.15 -11.80 3.65
N ILE A 323 -0.83 -12.30 2.89
CA ILE A 323 -0.74 -12.45 1.42
C ILE A 323 -1.52 -11.29 0.79
N SER A 324 -0.80 -10.31 0.25
CA SER A 324 -1.38 -9.11 -0.37
C SER A 324 -1.46 -9.26 -1.89
N LEU A 325 -2.59 -8.92 -2.50
CA LEU A 325 -2.76 -8.91 -3.95
C LEU A 325 -2.55 -7.50 -4.51
N MET A 326 -1.60 -7.36 -5.43
CA MET A 326 -1.37 -6.17 -6.25
C MET A 326 -1.95 -6.39 -7.65
N PHE A 327 -2.76 -5.44 -8.12
CA PHE A 327 -3.45 -5.53 -9.41
C PHE A 327 -3.03 -4.38 -10.33
N GLU A 328 -2.46 -4.71 -11.48
CA GLU A 328 -2.00 -3.72 -12.45
C GLU A 328 -3.12 -3.18 -13.35
N GLY A 329 -4.11 -4.03 -13.62
CA GLY A 329 -5.13 -3.75 -14.63
C GLY A 329 -6.24 -2.81 -14.18
N ILE A 330 -7.37 -2.90 -14.89
CA ILE A 330 -8.61 -2.18 -14.57
C ILE A 330 -9.78 -3.16 -14.40
N PRO A 331 -10.84 -2.78 -13.64
CA PRO A 331 -12.00 -3.64 -13.39
C PRO A 331 -12.77 -4.11 -14.63
N THR A 332 -12.54 -3.47 -15.78
CA THR A 332 -13.32 -3.67 -17.01
C THR A 332 -12.48 -4.21 -18.18
N TYR A 333 -11.26 -4.69 -17.93
CA TYR A 333 -10.41 -5.27 -18.97
C TYR A 333 -9.97 -6.69 -18.61
N PRO A 334 -10.20 -7.70 -19.47
CA PRO A 334 -10.79 -7.61 -20.82
C PRO A 334 -12.30 -7.36 -20.83
N ASP A 335 -12.98 -7.60 -19.71
CA ASP A 335 -14.41 -7.34 -19.52
C ASP A 335 -14.73 -6.96 -18.06
N ALA A 336 -16.00 -6.62 -17.79
CA ALA A 336 -16.50 -6.19 -16.49
C ALA A 336 -16.49 -7.28 -15.39
N GLY A 337 -16.13 -8.51 -15.76
CA GLY A 337 -15.91 -9.63 -14.86
C GLY A 337 -14.54 -9.63 -14.20
N ARG A 338 -13.63 -8.70 -14.55
CA ARG A 338 -12.21 -8.85 -14.23
C ARG A 338 -11.94 -8.98 -12.73
N PHE A 339 -12.56 -8.15 -11.89
CA PHE A 339 -12.37 -8.26 -10.45
C PHE A 339 -12.82 -9.63 -9.92
N TRP A 340 -13.95 -10.13 -10.40
CA TRP A 340 -14.54 -11.38 -9.95
C TRP A 340 -13.74 -12.59 -10.42
N ALA A 341 -13.20 -12.54 -11.64
CA ALA A 341 -12.26 -13.51 -12.16
C ALA A 341 -10.99 -13.61 -11.31
N VAL A 342 -10.45 -12.46 -10.85
CA VAL A 342 -9.28 -12.42 -9.96
C VAL A 342 -9.63 -12.98 -8.58
N CYS A 343 -10.81 -12.64 -8.04
CA CYS A 343 -11.31 -13.23 -6.79
C CYS A 343 -11.43 -14.75 -6.86
N GLU A 344 -12.02 -15.28 -7.93
CA GLU A 344 -12.17 -16.73 -8.17
C GLU A 344 -10.83 -17.42 -8.37
N LYS A 345 -9.96 -16.86 -9.23
CA LYS A 345 -8.63 -17.41 -9.58
C LYS A 345 -7.74 -17.54 -8.35
N HIS A 346 -7.67 -16.50 -7.54
CA HIS A 346 -6.78 -16.45 -6.38
C HIS A 346 -7.48 -16.81 -5.08
N LYS A 347 -8.77 -17.16 -5.11
CA LYS A 347 -9.57 -17.46 -3.90
C LYS A 347 -9.44 -16.34 -2.85
N VAL A 348 -9.64 -15.10 -3.31
CA VAL A 348 -9.59 -13.90 -2.46
C VAL A 348 -10.61 -14.05 -1.34
N LYS A 349 -10.21 -13.64 -0.13
CA LYS A 349 -11.00 -13.79 1.09
C LYS A 349 -11.50 -12.44 1.62
N THR A 350 -10.69 -11.40 1.46
CA THR A 350 -11.08 -10.00 1.69
C THR A 350 -10.90 -9.19 0.42
N PHE A 351 -11.97 -8.51 -0.01
CA PHE A 351 -11.95 -7.65 -1.20
C PHE A 351 -12.29 -6.19 -0.81
N TYR A 352 -11.38 -5.27 -1.07
CA TYR A 352 -11.45 -3.87 -0.63
C TYR A 352 -11.29 -2.91 -1.80
N THR A 353 -12.33 -2.14 -2.10
CA THR A 353 -12.37 -1.26 -3.28
C THR A 353 -13.06 0.08 -2.98
N ALA A 354 -13.12 0.98 -3.96
CA ALA A 354 -13.80 2.26 -3.83
C ALA A 354 -15.27 2.19 -4.32
N PRO A 355 -16.20 2.97 -3.74
CA PRO A 355 -17.57 3.08 -4.24
C PRO A 355 -17.66 3.44 -5.72
N THR A 356 -16.73 4.23 -6.26
CA THR A 356 -16.67 4.56 -7.68
C THR A 356 -16.54 3.31 -8.54
N ALA A 357 -15.71 2.34 -8.15
CA ALA A 357 -15.58 1.06 -8.85
C ALA A 357 -16.85 0.22 -8.69
N ILE A 358 -17.40 0.15 -7.47
CA ILE A 358 -18.66 -0.58 -7.19
C ILE A 358 -19.79 -0.06 -8.09
N ARG A 359 -20.02 1.26 -8.12
CA ARG A 359 -21.05 1.89 -8.95
C ARG A 359 -20.80 1.69 -10.44
N ALA A 360 -19.55 1.74 -10.89
CA ALA A 360 -19.20 1.53 -12.29
C ALA A 360 -19.54 0.09 -12.73
N LEU A 361 -19.20 -0.90 -11.90
CA LEU A 361 -19.49 -2.31 -12.17
C LEU A 361 -20.98 -2.63 -12.05
N MET A 362 -21.67 -2.11 -11.03
CA MET A 362 -23.13 -2.26 -10.86
C MET A 362 -23.91 -1.81 -12.09
N ARG A 363 -23.48 -0.72 -12.76
CA ARG A 363 -24.13 -0.23 -13.99
C ARG A 363 -24.01 -1.18 -15.18
N LEU A 364 -23.07 -2.12 -15.14
CA LEU A 364 -22.83 -3.12 -16.20
C LEU A 364 -23.64 -4.41 -15.96
N GLY A 365 -24.47 -4.44 -14.92
CA GLY A 365 -25.35 -5.55 -14.58
C GLY A 365 -24.69 -6.62 -13.71
N ASP A 366 -25.48 -7.62 -13.31
CA ASP A 366 -25.06 -8.65 -12.36
C ASP A 366 -24.36 -9.84 -13.04
N GLU A 367 -24.62 -10.07 -14.33
CA GLU A 367 -24.09 -11.20 -15.10
C GLU A 367 -22.54 -11.31 -15.04
N PRO A 368 -21.78 -10.20 -15.16
CA PRO A 368 -20.32 -10.26 -15.02
C PRO A 368 -19.86 -10.77 -13.64
N VAL A 369 -20.64 -10.58 -12.59
CA VAL A 369 -20.35 -11.08 -11.23
C VAL A 369 -20.79 -12.54 -11.10
N GLN A 370 -22.02 -12.85 -11.54
CA GLN A 370 -22.68 -14.14 -11.32
C GLN A 370 -22.03 -15.31 -12.08
N LYS A 371 -21.20 -15.02 -13.09
CA LYS A 371 -20.43 -16.04 -13.83
C LYS A 371 -19.22 -16.59 -13.06
N HIS A 372 -18.89 -16.05 -11.89
CA HIS A 372 -17.71 -16.44 -11.09
C HIS A 372 -18.06 -17.03 -9.73
N ASP A 373 -17.28 -18.01 -9.29
CA ASP A 373 -17.34 -18.53 -7.92
C ASP A 373 -16.66 -17.58 -6.93
N LEU A 374 -17.49 -16.81 -6.22
CA LEU A 374 -17.08 -15.89 -5.16
C LEU A 374 -17.26 -16.48 -3.75
N SER A 375 -17.37 -17.81 -3.62
CA SER A 375 -17.61 -18.47 -2.34
C SER A 375 -16.51 -18.24 -1.30
N SER A 376 -15.27 -17.98 -1.75
CA SER A 376 -14.11 -17.71 -0.90
C SER A 376 -14.15 -16.36 -0.19
N LEU A 377 -14.90 -15.39 -0.72
CA LEU A 377 -15.05 -14.08 -0.08
C LEU A 377 -15.74 -14.24 1.27
N GLN A 378 -15.20 -13.54 2.27
CA GLN A 378 -15.71 -13.48 3.63
C GLN A 378 -15.96 -12.06 4.12
N LEU A 379 -15.26 -11.07 3.56
CA LEU A 379 -15.41 -9.68 3.95
C LEU A 379 -15.24 -8.77 2.73
N LEU A 380 -16.14 -7.80 2.62
CA LEU A 380 -16.08 -6.74 1.62
C LEU A 380 -15.74 -5.43 2.30
N GLY A 381 -14.86 -4.64 1.71
CA GLY A 381 -14.54 -3.30 2.19
C GLY A 381 -14.86 -2.24 1.15
N THR A 382 -15.17 -1.04 1.64
CA THR A 382 -15.32 0.17 0.83
C THR A 382 -14.61 1.38 1.45
N VAL A 383 -14.06 2.27 0.60
CA VAL A 383 -13.23 3.41 1.04
C VAL A 383 -13.25 4.59 0.07
N GLY A 384 -13.00 5.78 0.63
CA GLY A 384 -12.55 6.97 -0.10
C GLY A 384 -13.65 7.97 -0.41
N GLU A 385 -14.90 7.53 -0.43
CA GLU A 385 -16.08 8.37 -0.58
C GLU A 385 -17.30 7.68 0.05
N PRO A 386 -18.42 8.40 0.29
CA PRO A 386 -19.65 7.77 0.75
C PRO A 386 -20.18 6.74 -0.25
N ILE A 387 -20.51 5.55 0.24
CA ILE A 387 -21.26 4.55 -0.52
C ILE A 387 -22.77 4.85 -0.42
N ASN A 388 -23.48 4.88 -1.55
CA ASN A 388 -24.92 5.09 -1.52
C ASN A 388 -25.66 3.77 -1.16
N PRO A 389 -26.87 3.83 -0.59
CA PRO A 389 -27.58 2.63 -0.16
C PRO A 389 -27.82 1.60 -1.28
N GLU A 390 -28.05 2.05 -2.52
CA GLU A 390 -28.23 1.17 -3.67
C GLU A 390 -26.97 0.36 -4.00
N ALA A 391 -25.80 1.01 -4.07
CA ALA A 391 -24.54 0.31 -4.29
C ALA A 391 -24.15 -0.56 -3.10
N TRP A 392 -24.46 -0.14 -1.87
CA TRP A 392 -24.25 -0.95 -0.67
C TRP A 392 -25.06 -2.26 -0.75
N GLU A 393 -26.35 -2.19 -1.09
CA GLU A 393 -27.22 -3.37 -1.22
C GLU A 393 -26.80 -4.27 -2.38
N TRP A 394 -26.39 -3.70 -3.52
CA TRP A 394 -25.84 -4.46 -4.63
C TRP A 394 -24.57 -5.20 -4.24
N TYR A 395 -23.64 -4.51 -3.55
CA TYR A 395 -22.38 -5.09 -3.12
C TYR A 395 -22.59 -6.22 -2.10
N TYR A 396 -23.54 -6.06 -1.18
CA TYR A 396 -23.90 -7.08 -0.20
C TYR A 396 -24.54 -8.31 -0.85
N ARG A 397 -25.53 -8.10 -1.73
CA ARG A 397 -26.34 -9.19 -2.29
C ARG A 397 -25.68 -9.88 -3.47
N VAL A 398 -25.17 -9.12 -4.44
CA VAL A 398 -24.67 -9.65 -5.71
C VAL A 398 -23.22 -10.12 -5.58
N VAL A 399 -22.35 -9.33 -4.94
CA VAL A 399 -20.94 -9.69 -4.75
C VAL A 399 -20.75 -10.54 -3.49
N GLY A 400 -21.31 -10.10 -2.36
CA GLY A 400 -21.18 -10.80 -1.07
C GLY A 400 -22.05 -12.05 -0.95
N GLY A 401 -23.02 -12.24 -1.85
CA GLY A 401 -23.98 -13.33 -1.80
C GLY A 401 -24.81 -13.35 -0.51
N GLU A 402 -25.03 -12.19 0.11
CA GLU A 402 -25.66 -12.04 1.43
C GLU A 402 -24.93 -12.76 2.57
N ARG A 403 -23.65 -13.13 2.35
CA ARG A 403 -22.78 -13.81 3.34
C ARG A 403 -21.62 -12.95 3.81
N CYS A 404 -21.22 -11.94 3.04
CA CYS A 404 -20.07 -11.10 3.39
C CYS A 404 -20.55 -9.81 4.05
N PRO A 405 -20.19 -9.50 5.31
CA PRO A 405 -20.36 -8.16 5.83
C PRO A 405 -19.52 -7.16 5.02
N ILE A 406 -20.00 -5.92 5.01
CA ILE A 406 -19.32 -4.79 4.39
C ILE A 406 -18.78 -3.87 5.48
N VAL A 407 -17.48 -3.57 5.43
CA VAL A 407 -16.88 -2.50 6.24
C VAL A 407 -16.76 -1.23 5.41
N ASP A 408 -17.49 -0.19 5.82
CA ASP A 408 -17.33 1.16 5.27
C ASP A 408 -16.27 1.92 6.07
N THR A 409 -15.12 2.15 5.44
CA THR A 409 -13.94 2.68 6.13
C THR A 409 -13.74 4.15 5.79
N TRP A 410 -14.00 5.00 6.78
CA TRP A 410 -13.76 6.44 6.69
C TRP A 410 -12.43 6.80 7.35
N TRP A 411 -11.55 7.44 6.57
CA TRP A 411 -10.22 7.92 6.99
C TRP A 411 -9.64 8.83 5.88
N GLN A 412 -8.49 9.45 6.14
CA GLN A 412 -7.86 10.42 5.24
C GLN A 412 -6.34 10.16 5.11
N THR A 413 -5.74 10.74 4.07
CA THR A 413 -4.28 10.78 3.85
C THR A 413 -3.62 11.62 4.92
#